data_AF-A0A3D0N5Y6-F1
#
_entry.id   AF-A0A3D0N5Y6-F1
#
_cell.length_a   1.000
_cell.length_b   1.000
_cell.length_c   1.000
_cell.angle_alpha   90.00
_cell.angle_beta   90.00
_cell.angle_gamma   90.00
#
_symmetry.space_group_name_H-M   'P 1'
#
loop_
_entity.id
_entity.type
_entity.pdbx_description
1 polymer ?
#
loop_
_entity_poly.entity_id
_entity_poly.type
_entity_poly.pdbx_seq_one_letter_code
_entity_poly.pdbx_strand_id
1 'polypeptide(L)'
;MAATFPISHGPISSERMASIMRARPHHLLDIISQIGGGGEFRPHPYSHAVHTVAEQVMADPEVLITFLVGADDICDPCVHLVAGRCDDMLTHLDPPRSKQDYNDDLDRRLLAYFGMTEGQQITFRDYLRIIRAHFDGLEQVCSHPGEDPAARRERLDHGLQHFGV
;
A
#
# COMPACT_ATOMS: atom_id res chain seq x y z
N MET A 1 -9.35 -3.11 33.44
CA MET A 1 -7.99 -2.62 33.76
C MET A 1 -7.14 -2.89 32.54
N ALA A 2 -6.83 -1.86 31.76
CA ALA A 2 -6.02 -1.99 30.55
C ALA A 2 -4.54 -2.01 30.94
N ALA A 3 -3.82 -3.04 30.52
CA ALA A 3 -2.39 -3.16 30.76
C ALA A 3 -1.62 -2.33 29.72
N THR A 4 -0.98 -1.26 30.18
CA THR A 4 -0.09 -0.43 29.39
C THR A 4 1.30 -1.08 29.37
N PHE A 5 1.78 -1.48 28.19
CA PHE A 5 3.17 -1.93 28.01
C PHE A 5 4.07 -0.71 27.72
N PRO A 6 5.20 -0.54 28.43
CA PRO A 6 6.13 0.54 28.14
C PRO A 6 7.06 0.15 26.98
N ILE A 7 7.11 0.97 25.93
CA ILE A 7 8.10 0.85 24.86
C ILE A 7 9.38 1.59 25.31
N SER A 8 10.42 0.81 25.59
CA SER A 8 11.75 1.32 25.94
C SER A 8 12.42 1.92 24.70
N HIS A 9 12.77 3.21 24.74
CA HIS A 9 13.52 3.89 23.69
C HIS A 9 15.02 3.79 24.02
N GLY A 10 15.69 2.78 23.46
CA GLY A 10 17.15 2.72 23.43
C GLY A 10 17.73 3.76 22.47
N PRO A 11 18.98 4.24 22.68
CA PRO A 11 19.59 5.23 21.80
C PRO A 11 19.84 4.64 20.41
N ILE A 12 19.35 5.34 19.38
CA ILE A 12 19.48 4.96 17.97
C ILE A 12 20.91 5.28 17.53
N SER A 13 21.67 4.24 17.19
CA SER A 13 22.97 4.33 16.54
C SER A 13 22.81 4.88 15.11
N SER A 14 23.54 5.96 14.84
CA SER A 14 23.65 6.63 13.55
C SER A 14 24.37 5.75 12.51
N GLU A 15 23.66 4.88 11.77
CA GLU A 15 24.14 4.36 10.45
C GLU A 15 23.12 3.55 9.61
N ARG A 16 21.83 3.88 9.70
CA ARG A 16 20.90 3.83 8.55
C ARG A 16 19.97 5.01 8.70
N MET A 17 20.13 6.04 7.87
CA MET A 17 18.98 6.91 7.60
C MET A 17 17.98 5.99 6.91
N ALA A 18 17.02 5.43 7.65
CA ALA A 18 15.97 4.62 7.06
C ALA A 18 15.37 5.45 5.93
N SER A 19 15.48 4.98 4.70
CA SER A 19 14.86 5.65 3.57
C SER A 19 13.36 5.66 3.87
N ILE A 20 12.81 6.83 4.14
CA ILE A 20 11.38 6.98 4.39
C ILE A 20 10.70 6.94 3.03
N MET A 21 9.96 5.86 2.79
CA MET A 21 9.08 5.75 1.63
C MET A 21 7.74 6.40 1.97
N ARG A 22 7.11 7.02 1.00
CA ARG A 22 5.69 7.38 1.06
C ARG A 22 4.91 6.40 0.21
N ALA A 23 3.83 5.86 0.77
CA ALA A 23 2.98 4.94 0.04
C ALA A 23 1.51 5.15 0.38
N ARG A 24 0.67 4.96 -0.64
CA ARG A 24 -0.76 4.74 -0.45
C ARG A 24 -0.98 3.33 0.07
N PRO A 25 -1.87 3.10 1.06
CA PRO A 25 -2.12 1.76 1.57
C PRO A 25 -2.60 0.80 0.47
N HIS A 26 -3.46 1.23 -0.46
CA HIS A 26 -3.92 0.33 -1.53
C HIS A 26 -2.79 -0.06 -2.50
N HIS A 27 -1.82 0.81 -2.78
CA HIS A 27 -0.71 0.47 -3.66
C HIS A 27 0.15 -0.65 -3.09
N LEU A 28 0.40 -0.65 -1.78
CA LEU A 28 1.12 -1.75 -1.13
C LEU A 28 0.29 -3.04 -1.15
N LEU A 29 -1.03 -2.97 -0.96
CA LEU A 29 -1.90 -4.14 -1.14
C LEU A 29 -1.85 -4.67 -2.58
N ASP A 30 -1.80 -3.80 -3.59
CA ASP A 30 -1.67 -4.20 -4.99
C ASP A 30 -0.33 -4.91 -5.25
N ILE A 31 0.77 -4.42 -4.67
CA ILE A 31 2.07 -5.09 -4.72
C ILE A 31 2.00 -6.48 -4.07
N ILE A 32 1.44 -6.58 -2.85
CA ILE A 32 1.30 -7.85 -2.14
C ILE A 32 0.45 -8.84 -2.95
N SER A 33 -0.68 -8.38 -3.49
CA SER A 33 -1.57 -9.21 -4.32
C SER A 33 -0.87 -9.67 -5.61
N GLN A 34 -0.11 -8.80 -6.27
CA GLN A 34 0.63 -9.17 -7.47
C GLN A 34 1.72 -10.21 -7.18
N ILE A 35 2.43 -10.08 -6.05
CA ILE A 35 3.40 -11.09 -5.58
C ILE A 35 2.70 -12.43 -5.34
N GLY A 36 1.58 -12.43 -4.63
CA GLY A 36 0.82 -13.66 -4.36
C GLY A 36 0.16 -14.29 -5.59
N GLY A 37 -0.03 -13.50 -6.66
CA GLY A 37 -0.42 -13.99 -7.98
C GLY A 37 0.75 -14.48 -8.85
N GLY A 38 2.00 -14.40 -8.37
CA GLY A 38 3.20 -14.75 -9.14
C GLY A 38 3.53 -13.75 -10.26
N GLY A 39 3.02 -12.52 -10.18
CA GLY A 39 3.25 -11.48 -11.16
C GLY A 39 4.63 -10.83 -11.03
N GLU A 40 5.14 -10.31 -12.14
CA GLU A 40 6.40 -9.55 -12.17
C GLU A 40 6.14 -8.05 -12.19
N PHE A 41 7.05 -7.27 -11.61
CA PHE A 41 7.02 -5.81 -11.72
C PHE A 41 8.00 -5.33 -12.79
N ARG A 42 7.50 -4.53 -13.73
CA ARG A 42 8.29 -3.96 -14.83
C ARG A 42 7.99 -2.47 -14.97
N PRO A 43 8.91 -1.67 -15.53
CA PRO A 43 8.62 -0.29 -15.89
C PRO A 43 7.37 -0.20 -16.77
N HIS A 44 6.49 0.74 -16.44
CA HIS A 44 5.24 0.96 -17.18
C HIS A 44 5.40 2.16 -18.12
N PRO A 45 4.68 2.22 -19.27
CA PRO A 45 4.69 3.39 -20.16
C PRO A 45 4.28 4.70 -19.50
N TYR A 46 3.49 4.64 -18.41
CA TYR A 46 3.13 5.81 -17.61
C TYR A 46 4.23 6.24 -16.64
N SER A 47 5.36 5.51 -16.59
CA SER A 47 6.53 5.78 -15.75
C SER A 47 6.34 5.65 -14.24
N HIS A 48 5.14 5.33 -13.75
CA HIS A 48 4.92 5.10 -12.32
C HIS A 48 5.85 4.02 -11.73
N ALA A 49 6.35 4.28 -10.52
CA ALA A 49 7.47 3.58 -9.88
C ALA A 49 7.07 2.32 -9.09
N VAL A 50 5.96 1.67 -9.44
CA VAL A 50 5.50 0.45 -8.74
C VAL A 50 6.58 -0.64 -8.69
N HIS A 51 7.41 -0.74 -9.73
CA HIS A 51 8.48 -1.74 -9.83
C HIS A 51 9.64 -1.47 -8.88
N THR A 52 10.09 -0.22 -8.75
CA THR A 52 11.16 0.14 -7.81
C THR A 52 10.67 0.11 -6.36
N VAL A 53 9.42 0.54 -6.13
CA VAL A 53 8.80 0.46 -4.80
C VAL A 53 8.61 -0.99 -4.37
N ALA A 54 8.13 -1.86 -5.25
CA ALA A 54 8.04 -3.29 -5.00
C ALA A 54 9.42 -3.90 -4.69
N GLU A 55 10.44 -3.59 -5.48
CA GLU A 55 11.82 -4.04 -5.24
C GLU A 55 12.32 -3.62 -3.85
N GLN A 56 12.07 -2.36 -3.45
CA GLN A 56 12.49 -1.84 -2.15
C GLN A 56 11.81 -2.56 -0.98
N VAL A 57 10.49 -2.74 -1.01
CA VAL A 57 9.78 -3.42 0.09
C VAL A 57 10.06 -4.92 0.15
N MET A 58 10.40 -5.55 -0.99
CA MET A 58 10.87 -6.94 -1.03
C MET A 58 12.28 -7.09 -0.48
N ALA A 59 13.18 -6.16 -0.79
CA ALA A 59 14.56 -6.19 -0.32
C ALA A 59 14.68 -5.88 1.17
N ASP A 60 13.86 -4.95 1.69
CA ASP A 60 13.89 -4.53 3.08
C ASP A 60 12.47 -4.33 3.65
N PRO A 61 11.85 -5.37 4.25
CA PRO A 61 10.58 -5.22 4.95
C PRO A 61 10.65 -4.31 6.19
N GLU A 62 11.83 -3.91 6.66
CA GLU A 62 11.99 -2.93 7.75
C GLU A 62 12.00 -1.48 7.25
N VAL A 63 11.86 -1.24 5.93
CA VAL A 63 11.71 0.10 5.38
C VAL A 63 10.56 0.84 6.06
N LEU A 64 10.85 2.07 6.51
CA LEU A 64 9.85 2.91 7.15
C LEU A 64 8.96 3.56 6.09
N ILE A 65 7.65 3.43 6.26
CA ILE A 65 6.66 3.94 5.32
C ILE A 65 5.80 4.99 6.01
N THR A 66 5.69 6.17 5.40
CA THR A 66 4.67 7.17 5.73
C THR A 66 3.43 6.91 4.88
N PHE A 67 2.33 6.53 5.52
CA PHE A 67 1.06 6.27 4.84
C PHE A 67 0.31 7.58 4.58
N LEU A 68 -0.17 7.77 3.35
CA LEU A 68 -0.84 9.01 2.95
C LEU A 68 -2.08 8.78 2.07
N VAL A 69 -2.92 9.81 1.95
CA VAL A 69 -3.99 9.90 0.95
C VAL A 69 -3.58 10.94 -0.09
N GLY A 70 -3.23 10.48 -1.30
CA GLY A 70 -2.73 11.36 -2.36
C GLY A 70 -1.65 10.69 -3.18
N ALA A 71 -0.88 11.49 -3.94
CA ALA A 71 0.26 11.00 -4.69
C ALA A 71 1.40 10.55 -3.75
N ASP A 72 1.97 9.39 -4.04
CA ASP A 72 3.06 8.76 -3.30
C ASP A 72 4.28 8.51 -4.21
N ASP A 73 5.28 7.80 -3.71
CA ASP A 73 6.53 7.58 -4.44
C ASP A 73 6.32 6.72 -5.71
N ILE A 74 5.23 5.95 -5.80
CA ILE A 74 4.82 5.25 -7.03
C ILE A 74 4.30 6.26 -8.06
N CYS A 75 3.52 7.24 -7.63
CA CYS A 75 2.95 8.27 -8.49
C CYS A 75 3.97 9.32 -8.94
N ASP A 76 5.00 9.62 -8.15
CA ASP A 76 5.94 10.73 -8.38
C ASP A 76 6.48 10.84 -9.83
N PRO A 77 6.97 9.76 -10.48
CA PRO A 77 7.45 9.82 -11.86
C PRO A 77 6.34 9.64 -12.90
N CYS A 78 5.08 9.51 -12.50
CA CYS A 78 3.99 9.18 -13.40
C CYS A 78 3.65 10.34 -14.34
N VAL A 79 3.45 10.07 -15.62
CA VAL A 79 3.03 11.08 -16.61
C VAL A 79 1.67 11.71 -16.31
N HIS A 80 0.83 11.01 -15.55
CA HIS A 80 -0.50 11.48 -15.13
C HIS A 80 -0.47 12.31 -13.84
N LEU A 81 0.70 12.44 -13.18
CA LEU A 81 0.82 13.30 -12.01
C LEU A 81 0.96 14.76 -12.45
N VAL A 82 -0.15 15.49 -12.47
CA VAL A 82 -0.23 16.89 -12.90
C VAL A 82 -0.62 17.75 -11.71
N ALA A 83 0.23 18.72 -11.36
CA ALA A 83 0.01 19.63 -10.23
C ALA A 83 -0.30 18.90 -8.89
N GLY A 84 0.38 17.78 -8.65
CA GLY A 84 0.23 16.99 -7.42
C GLY A 84 -1.00 16.08 -7.37
N ARG A 85 -1.74 15.93 -8.47
CA ARG A 85 -2.91 15.04 -8.57
C ARG A 85 -2.84 14.21 -9.84
N CYS A 86 -3.39 13.01 -9.78
CA CYS A 86 -3.58 12.16 -10.95
C CYS A 86 -4.69 12.72 -11.83
N ASP A 87 -4.41 12.95 -13.12
CA ASP A 87 -5.39 13.38 -14.12
C ASP A 87 -6.05 12.21 -14.89
N ASP A 88 -5.65 10.97 -14.60
CA ASP A 88 -6.19 9.75 -15.21
C ASP A 88 -7.65 9.48 -14.77
N MET A 89 -8.40 8.81 -15.65
CA MET A 89 -9.83 8.56 -15.49
C MET A 89 -10.12 7.05 -15.56
N LEU A 90 -10.96 6.57 -14.65
CA LEU A 90 -11.55 5.23 -14.71
C LEU A 90 -12.71 5.24 -15.71
N THR A 91 -12.37 5.21 -17.00
CA THR A 91 -13.32 5.30 -18.13
C THR A 91 -14.19 4.06 -18.33
N HIS A 92 -13.84 2.94 -17.71
CA HIS A 92 -14.62 1.70 -17.73
C HIS A 92 -15.80 1.71 -16.74
N LEU A 93 -15.91 2.74 -15.89
CA LEU A 93 -17.06 2.94 -15.00
C LEU A 93 -18.14 3.79 -15.70
N ASP A 94 -19.39 3.59 -15.29
CA ASP A 94 -20.53 4.38 -15.76
C ASP A 94 -21.27 5.03 -14.57
N PRO A 95 -21.17 6.37 -14.38
CA PRO A 95 -20.37 7.31 -15.18
C PRO A 95 -18.85 7.16 -14.92
N PRO A 96 -17.99 7.60 -15.86
CA PRO A 96 -16.55 7.66 -15.64
C PRO A 96 -16.18 8.45 -14.39
N ARG A 97 -15.16 8.00 -13.65
CA ARG A 97 -14.73 8.63 -12.40
C ARG A 97 -13.25 9.00 -12.44
N SER A 98 -12.91 10.12 -11.80
CA SER A 98 -11.52 10.50 -11.50
C SER A 98 -10.82 9.39 -10.73
N LYS A 99 -9.67 8.92 -11.24
CA LYS A 99 -8.88 7.88 -10.58
C LYS A 99 -8.29 8.39 -9.27
N GLN A 100 -7.90 9.67 -9.22
CA GLN A 100 -7.48 10.32 -7.98
C GLN A 100 -8.55 10.22 -6.90
N ASP A 101 -9.79 10.65 -7.20
CA ASP A 101 -10.85 10.71 -6.20
C ASP A 101 -11.38 9.32 -5.82
N TYR A 102 -11.29 8.35 -6.74
CA TYR A 102 -11.59 6.95 -6.43
C TYR A 102 -10.54 6.38 -5.48
N ASN A 103 -9.25 6.49 -5.82
CA ASN A 103 -8.20 5.93 -4.98
C ASN A 103 -8.12 6.66 -3.62
N ASP A 104 -8.39 7.97 -3.56
CA ASP A 104 -8.37 8.71 -2.29
C ASP A 104 -9.47 8.24 -1.34
N ASP A 105 -10.64 7.90 -1.88
CA ASP A 105 -11.71 7.27 -1.12
C ASP A 105 -11.31 5.86 -0.63
N LEU A 106 -10.72 5.06 -1.52
CA LEU A 106 -10.24 3.72 -1.19
C LEU A 106 -9.22 3.76 -0.04
N ASP A 107 -8.22 4.65 -0.09
CA ASP A 107 -7.22 4.75 0.96
C ASP A 107 -7.80 5.19 2.29
N ARG A 108 -8.72 6.15 2.31
CA ARG A 108 -9.40 6.54 3.55
C ARG A 108 -10.16 5.37 4.16
N ARG A 109 -10.85 4.57 3.34
CA ARG A 109 -11.54 3.36 3.80
C ARG A 109 -10.56 2.32 4.35
N LEU A 110 -9.42 2.11 3.69
CA LEU A 110 -8.39 1.18 4.16
C LEU A 110 -7.74 1.62 5.46
N LEU A 111 -7.33 2.89 5.57
CA LEU A 111 -6.79 3.45 6.81
C LEU A 111 -7.77 3.24 7.97
N ALA A 112 -9.05 3.59 7.77
CA ALA A 112 -10.08 3.39 8.77
C ALA A 112 -10.27 1.90 9.13
N TYR A 113 -10.30 1.01 8.13
CA TYR A 113 -10.45 -0.43 8.32
C TYR A 113 -9.30 -1.05 9.12
N PHE A 114 -8.08 -0.56 8.90
CA PHE A 114 -6.87 -0.98 9.61
C PHE A 114 -6.64 -0.25 10.96
N GLY A 115 -7.48 0.72 11.31
CA GLY A 115 -7.27 1.56 12.50
C GLY A 115 -6.01 2.43 12.41
N MET A 116 -5.57 2.76 11.19
CA MET A 116 -4.42 3.60 10.90
C MET A 116 -4.84 5.04 10.62
N THR A 117 -3.89 5.97 10.72
CA THR A 117 -4.11 7.39 10.39
C THR A 117 -3.19 7.85 9.28
N GLU A 118 -3.63 8.85 8.52
CA GLU A 118 -2.77 9.54 7.56
C GLU A 118 -1.53 10.16 8.25
N GLY A 119 -0.37 10.09 7.61
CA GLY A 119 0.91 10.53 8.16
C GLY A 119 1.55 9.55 9.14
N GLN A 120 0.89 8.45 9.49
CA GLN A 120 1.46 7.43 10.36
C GLN A 120 2.69 6.78 9.70
N GLN A 121 3.73 6.59 10.49
CA GLN A 121 4.96 5.94 10.08
C GLN A 121 5.10 4.57 10.76
N ILE A 122 5.11 3.52 9.96
CA ILE A 122 5.36 2.14 10.41
C ILE A 122 6.23 1.42 9.38
N THR A 123 6.88 0.33 9.76
CA THR A 123 7.62 -0.49 8.80
C THR A 123 6.67 -1.20 7.85
N PHE A 124 7.15 -1.60 6.67
CA PHE A 124 6.39 -2.49 5.80
C PHE A 124 6.00 -3.80 6.51
N ARG A 125 6.89 -4.35 7.34
CA ARG A 125 6.62 -5.53 8.18
C ARG A 125 5.44 -5.33 9.11
N ASP A 126 5.36 -4.20 9.79
CA ASP A 126 4.24 -3.92 10.69
C ASP A 126 2.95 -3.71 9.91
N TYR A 127 3.01 -3.12 8.72
CA TYR A 127 1.85 -3.05 7.82
C TYR A 127 1.35 -4.43 7.41
N LEU A 128 2.24 -5.37 7.03
CA LEU A 128 1.87 -6.75 6.72
C LEU A 128 1.18 -7.45 7.90
N ARG A 129 1.67 -7.23 9.13
CA ARG A 129 1.04 -7.77 10.36
C ARG A 129 -0.35 -7.19 10.60
N ILE A 130 -0.54 -5.89 10.35
CA ILE A 130 -1.85 -5.24 10.43
C ILE A 130 -2.81 -5.85 9.40
N ILE A 131 -2.37 -6.02 8.15
CA ILE A 131 -3.17 -6.67 7.11
C ILE A 131 -3.59 -8.07 7.57
N ARG A 132 -2.64 -8.87 8.08
CA ARG A 132 -2.93 -10.23 8.57
C ARG A 132 -3.94 -10.23 9.73
N ALA A 133 -3.81 -9.30 10.68
CA ALA A 133 -4.71 -9.18 11.82
C ALA A 133 -6.14 -8.73 11.41
N HIS A 134 -6.25 -8.02 10.28
CA HIS A 134 -7.51 -7.52 9.71
C HIS A 134 -7.86 -8.24 8.39
N PHE A 135 -7.48 -9.51 8.22
CA PHE A 135 -7.58 -10.16 6.92
C PHE A 135 -9.03 -10.51 6.52
N ASP A 136 -9.91 -10.72 7.48
CA ASP A 136 -11.28 -11.18 7.24
C ASP A 136 -12.17 -10.06 6.68
N GLY A 137 -12.63 -10.22 5.44
CA GLY A 137 -13.44 -9.26 4.72
C GLY A 137 -12.65 -8.13 4.06
N LEU A 138 -11.32 -8.14 4.12
CA LEU A 138 -10.47 -7.12 3.50
C LEU A 138 -10.73 -7.00 1.99
N GLU A 139 -10.99 -8.12 1.31
CA GLU A 139 -11.27 -8.12 -0.12
C GLU A 139 -12.50 -7.30 -0.50
N GLN A 140 -13.49 -7.16 0.41
CA GLN A 140 -14.67 -6.33 0.18
C GLN A 140 -14.35 -4.84 0.22
N VAL A 141 -13.24 -4.47 0.86
CA VAL A 141 -12.78 -3.08 0.96
C VAL A 141 -11.85 -2.74 -0.20
N CYS A 142 -10.93 -3.65 -0.54
CA CYS A 142 -9.78 -3.38 -1.39
C CYS A 142 -9.88 -3.87 -2.84
N SER A 143 -10.92 -4.63 -3.22
CA SER A 143 -11.05 -5.09 -4.61
C SER A 143 -11.38 -3.93 -5.54
N HIS A 144 -10.69 -3.86 -6.68
CA HIS A 144 -10.95 -2.85 -7.70
C HIS A 144 -12.24 -3.18 -8.48
N PRO A 145 -12.87 -2.20 -9.16
CA PRO A 145 -14.08 -2.46 -9.94
C PRO A 145 -13.81 -3.52 -11.04
N GLY A 146 -14.65 -4.55 -11.09
CA GLY A 146 -14.51 -5.67 -12.03
C GLY A 146 -13.55 -6.77 -11.58
N GLU A 147 -12.87 -6.62 -10.44
CA GLU A 147 -12.07 -7.68 -9.83
C GLU A 147 -12.96 -8.67 -9.06
N ASP A 148 -12.63 -9.96 -9.10
CA ASP A 148 -13.24 -10.98 -8.25
C ASP A 148 -12.67 -10.89 -6.82
N PRO A 149 -13.48 -10.57 -5.78
CA PRO A 149 -13.02 -10.47 -4.42
C PRO A 149 -12.41 -11.77 -3.87
N ALA A 150 -12.92 -12.94 -4.28
CA ALA A 150 -12.38 -14.22 -3.81
C ALA A 150 -10.95 -14.43 -4.32
N ALA A 151 -10.72 -14.15 -5.62
CA ALA A 151 -9.40 -14.21 -6.21
C ALA A 151 -8.46 -13.13 -5.63
N ARG A 152 -8.99 -11.93 -5.31
CA ARG A 152 -8.22 -10.88 -4.62
C ARG A 152 -7.76 -11.35 -3.24
N ARG A 153 -8.65 -11.96 -2.47
CA ARG A 153 -8.35 -12.54 -1.15
C ARG A 153 -7.26 -13.60 -1.24
N GLU A 154 -7.39 -14.56 -2.15
CA GLU A 154 -6.41 -15.64 -2.33
C GLU A 154 -5.01 -15.08 -2.65
N ARG A 155 -4.93 -14.15 -3.61
CA ARG A 155 -3.67 -13.48 -3.95
C ARG A 155 -3.07 -12.70 -2.78
N LEU A 156 -3.88 -12.00 -1.99
CA LEU A 156 -3.38 -11.32 -0.81
C LEU A 156 -2.85 -12.30 0.24
N ASP A 157 -3.53 -13.44 0.46
CA ASP A 157 -3.07 -14.46 1.40
C ASP A 157 -1.72 -15.03 0.99
N HIS A 158 -1.58 -15.43 -0.27
CA HIS A 158 -0.31 -15.93 -0.82
C HIS A 158 0.80 -14.86 -0.74
N GLY A 159 0.48 -13.59 -0.99
CA GLY A 159 1.41 -12.49 -0.86
C GLY A 159 1.91 -12.31 0.57
N LEU A 160 1.02 -12.37 1.56
CA LEU A 160 1.40 -12.30 2.97
C LEU A 160 2.28 -13.50 3.39
N GLN A 161 1.91 -14.71 2.94
CA GLN A 161 2.71 -15.93 3.17
C GLN A 161 4.12 -15.81 2.59
N HIS A 162 4.28 -15.19 1.42
CA HIS A 162 5.60 -14.90 0.83
C HIS A 162 6.50 -14.10 1.78
N PHE A 163 5.93 -13.16 2.53
CA PHE A 163 6.65 -12.36 3.53
C PHE A 163 6.75 -13.03 4.92
N GLY A 164 6.22 -14.24 5.08
CA GLY A 164 6.25 -15.00 6.33
C GLY A 164 5.31 -14.47 7.41
N VAL A 165 4.17 -13.87 7.01
CA VAL A 165 3.16 -13.29 7.90
C VAL A 165 1.80 -13.90 7.68
#